data_AF-A0A1A8YVQ0-F1
#
_entry.id   AF-A0A1A8YVQ0-F1
#
_cell.length_a   1.000
_cell.length_b   1.000
_cell.length_c   1.000
_cell.angle_alpha   90.00
_cell.angle_beta   90.00
_cell.angle_gamma   90.00
#
_symmetry.space_group_name_H-M   'P 1'
#
loop_
_entity.id
_entity.type
_entity.pdbx_description
1 polymer ?
#
loop_
_entity_poly.entity_id
_entity_poly.type
_entity_poly.pdbx_seq_one_letter_code
_entity_poly.pdbx_strand_id
1 'polypeptide(L)'
;MEMKVVIYAPQCMYCQRIWNKVINLKTEIQNENKKKIYFGEVNCECKSGRSICEKYAVFKIPQLKLFKGNELISTYSNNMSDEIFMKKWIYYVTTPVFQSVDSEEELNSYKSDDSLFLTCSDNLNELCDKLKIGSSQLHVREKYEHATYNLDKVDFEQLNSFVNKNRFPIVRKVDHYSFFNLRSSGNNLILLLLDLEREPNTFISEFTEYAKRYKNLNEYIFAYIDGKYYEEEYYFEDYFYLSHMNEIIDGITNGRIKPKDEEFTKTRIFLVKLKKHMDYIFEKAFKTDLISFIGFLCAVIMIILTGVLVINTIYKIINKSEAKYSSEKKKKLKKN
;
A
#
# COMPACT_ATOMS: atom_id res chain seq x y z
N MET A 1 9.23 29.55 -1.65
CA MET A 1 8.44 29.08 -0.50
C MET A 1 9.41 28.71 0.60
N GLU A 2 9.49 29.52 1.65
CA GLU A 2 10.29 29.17 2.82
C GLU A 2 9.44 28.29 3.73
N MET A 3 10.01 27.16 4.12
CA MET A 3 9.32 26.14 4.89
C MET A 3 10.32 25.58 5.85
N LYS A 4 9.99 25.53 7.14
CA LYS A 4 10.91 25.20 8.23
C LYS A 4 10.41 23.93 8.90
N VAL A 5 11.29 22.98 9.19
CA VAL A 5 10.95 21.75 9.93
C VAL A 5 11.98 21.49 11.01
N VAL A 6 11.48 21.27 12.23
CA VAL A 6 11.92 20.36 13.33
C VAL A 6 12.01 21.02 14.70
N ILE A 7 11.40 20.37 15.68
CA ILE A 7 11.54 20.68 17.10
C ILE A 7 12.44 19.64 17.77
N TYR A 8 13.46 20.12 18.47
CA TYR A 8 14.61 19.39 18.98
C TYR A 8 14.79 19.61 20.49
N ALA A 9 15.43 18.66 21.17
CA ALA A 9 15.95 18.84 22.53
C ALA A 9 17.41 18.36 22.55
N PRO A 10 18.38 19.20 22.92
CA PRO A 10 19.81 18.91 22.77
C PRO A 10 20.32 17.75 23.62
N GLN A 11 19.68 17.50 24.77
CA GLN A 11 20.06 16.43 25.70
C GLN A 11 19.45 15.06 25.36
N CYS A 12 18.72 14.96 24.25
CA CYS A 12 17.96 13.77 23.90
C CYS A 12 18.67 12.97 22.78
N MET A 13 19.31 11.85 23.14
CA MET A 13 20.00 10.96 22.18
C MET A 13 19.05 10.47 21.07
N TYR A 14 17.79 10.16 21.39
CA TYR A 14 16.79 9.80 20.40
C TYR A 14 16.53 10.94 19.41
N CYS A 15 16.43 12.17 19.91
CA CYS A 15 16.20 13.37 19.10
C CYS A 15 17.39 13.68 18.18
N GLN A 16 18.62 13.48 18.66
CA GLN A 16 19.83 13.60 17.83
C GLN A 16 19.85 12.58 16.68
N ARG A 17 19.48 11.32 16.95
CA ARG A 17 19.37 10.29 15.90
C ARG A 17 18.37 10.69 14.83
N ILE A 18 17.19 11.14 15.23
CA ILE A 18 16.16 11.61 14.30
C ILE A 18 16.62 12.84 13.53
N TRP A 19 17.33 13.77 14.18
CA TRP A 19 17.85 14.96 13.52
C TRP A 19 18.87 14.62 12.42
N ASN A 20 19.76 13.67 12.66
CA ASN A 20 20.69 13.19 11.63
C ASN A 20 19.95 12.65 10.40
N LYS A 21 18.84 11.93 10.61
CA LYS A 21 17.99 11.46 9.51
C LYS A 21 17.37 12.62 8.73
N VAL A 22 16.87 13.62 9.43
CA VAL A 22 16.30 14.82 8.81
C VAL A 22 17.36 15.59 8.01
N ILE A 23 18.60 15.67 8.50
CA ILE A 23 19.71 16.28 7.76
C ILE A 23 20.03 15.49 6.48
N ASN A 24 20.02 14.17 6.54
CA ASN A 24 20.23 13.34 5.34
C ASN A 24 19.11 13.59 4.31
N LEU A 25 17.86 13.59 4.77
CA LEU A 25 16.70 13.91 3.93
C LEU A 25 16.79 15.31 3.34
N LYS A 26 17.26 16.31 4.10
CA LYS A 26 17.51 17.66 3.59
C LYS A 26 18.46 17.61 2.39
N THR A 27 19.58 16.93 2.52
CA THR A 27 20.58 16.83 1.45
C THR A 27 20.00 16.15 0.22
N GLU A 28 19.27 15.05 0.40
CA GLU A 28 18.60 14.36 -0.71
C GLU A 28 17.58 15.26 -1.42
N ILE A 29 16.67 15.87 -0.66
CA ILE A 29 15.59 16.69 -1.21
C ILE A 29 16.15 17.94 -1.91
N GLN A 30 17.19 18.56 -1.36
CA GLN A 30 17.83 19.73 -1.96
C GLN A 30 18.54 19.38 -3.28
N ASN A 31 19.09 18.18 -3.41
CA ASN A 31 19.73 17.69 -4.64
C ASN A 31 18.74 17.31 -5.74
N GLU A 32 17.47 17.07 -5.41
CA GLU A 32 16.44 16.68 -6.40
C GLU A 32 15.96 17.86 -7.28
N ASN A 33 16.46 19.09 -7.10
CA ASN A 33 16.09 20.31 -7.86
C ASN A 33 14.58 20.64 -7.90
N LYS A 34 13.73 19.93 -7.15
CA LYS A 34 12.27 20.07 -7.21
C LYS A 34 11.73 21.27 -6.45
N LYS A 35 12.37 21.71 -5.35
CA LYS A 35 11.97 22.88 -4.53
C LYS A 35 12.99 23.16 -3.41
N LYS A 36 13.14 24.43 -3.03
CA LYS A 36 13.90 24.83 -1.83
C LYS A 36 13.07 24.59 -0.57
N ILE A 37 13.37 23.53 0.16
CA ILE A 37 12.85 23.27 1.51
C ILE A 37 13.93 23.65 2.53
N TYR A 38 13.52 24.36 3.58
CA TYR A 38 14.40 24.73 4.69
C TYR A 38 14.13 23.81 5.89
N PHE A 39 15.19 23.52 6.62
CA PHE A 39 15.11 22.70 7.82
C PHE A 39 15.65 23.57 8.94
N GLY A 40 14.96 23.58 10.08
CA GLY A 40 15.28 24.47 11.18
C GLY A 40 14.93 23.79 12.49
N GLU A 41 15.83 23.86 13.45
CA GLU A 41 15.64 23.26 14.77
C GLU A 41 15.11 24.28 15.78
N VAL A 42 14.28 23.81 16.71
CA VAL A 42 13.83 24.60 17.87
C VAL A 42 14.13 23.83 19.14
N ASN A 43 14.98 24.38 20.01
CA ASN A 43 15.25 23.81 21.32
C ASN A 43 14.17 24.20 22.35
N CYS A 44 13.28 23.28 22.74
CA CYS A 44 12.23 23.60 23.73
C CYS A 44 12.74 23.87 25.16
N GLU A 45 14.01 23.58 25.46
CA GLU A 45 14.60 23.77 26.80
C GLU A 45 15.01 25.22 27.06
N CYS A 46 15.32 26.00 26.02
CA CYS A 46 15.70 27.41 26.18
C CYS A 46 14.48 28.33 26.22
N LYS A 47 14.60 29.51 26.86
CA LYS A 47 13.47 30.44 27.08
C LYS A 47 12.77 30.85 25.79
N SER A 48 13.52 31.16 24.73
CA SER A 48 12.95 31.54 23.43
C SER A 48 12.27 30.36 22.74
N GLY A 49 12.88 29.17 22.74
CA GLY A 49 12.30 27.98 22.12
C GLY A 49 11.09 27.43 22.87
N ARG A 50 11.04 27.54 24.20
CA ARG A 50 9.89 27.14 25.01
C ARG A 50 8.60 27.86 24.57
N SER A 51 8.67 29.17 24.36
CA SER A 51 7.53 29.97 23.88
C SER A 51 7.02 29.50 22.50
N ILE A 52 7.93 29.08 21.61
CA ILE A 52 7.59 28.54 20.29
C ILE A 52 6.96 27.15 20.43
N CYS A 53 7.52 26.30 21.28
CA CYS A 53 7.00 24.96 21.54
C CYS A 53 5.61 24.97 22.18
N GLU A 54 5.36 25.89 23.11
CA GLU A 54 4.03 26.13 23.70
C GLU A 54 3.06 26.65 22.64
N LYS A 55 3.45 27.67 21.87
CA LYS A 55 2.62 28.26 20.80
C LYS A 55 2.16 27.22 19.77
N TYR A 56 3.00 26.26 19.40
CA TYR A 56 2.69 25.23 18.41
C TYR A 56 2.35 23.86 19.03
N ALA A 57 1.99 23.83 20.31
CA ALA A 57 1.46 22.67 21.01
C ALA A 57 2.38 21.43 20.91
N VAL A 58 3.67 21.63 21.22
CA VAL A 58 4.67 20.56 21.27
C VAL A 58 4.65 19.92 22.65
N PHE A 59 3.96 18.78 22.77
CA PHE A 59 3.85 18.05 24.04
C PHE A 59 4.80 16.86 24.16
N LYS A 60 5.38 16.40 23.04
CA LYS A 60 6.31 15.28 22.98
C LYS A 60 7.44 15.62 22.02
N ILE A 61 8.67 15.29 22.40
CA ILE A 61 9.87 15.56 21.61
C ILE A 61 10.52 14.21 21.25
N PRO A 62 10.99 14.01 20.01
CA PRO A 62 10.97 14.95 18.89
C PRO A 62 9.59 15.04 18.21
N GLN A 63 9.30 16.17 17.57
CA GLN A 63 8.11 16.38 16.74
C GLN A 63 8.49 17.14 15.45
N LEU A 64 8.06 16.63 14.30
CA LEU A 64 8.20 17.34 13.02
C LEU A 64 6.92 18.09 12.72
N LYS A 65 7.08 19.35 12.34
CA LYS A 65 6.00 20.22 11.90
C LYS A 65 6.46 20.94 10.63
N LEU A 66 5.58 21.00 9.64
CA LEU A 66 5.79 21.73 8.40
C LEU A 66 5.04 23.05 8.46
N PHE A 67 5.72 24.12 8.06
CA PHE A 67 5.17 25.48 8.04
C PHE A 67 5.23 26.08 6.64
N LYS A 68 4.19 26.81 6.24
CA LYS A 68 4.22 27.67 5.05
C LYS A 68 4.19 29.12 5.53
N GLY A 69 5.34 29.79 5.49
CA GLY A 69 5.49 31.07 6.17
C GLY A 69 5.28 30.92 7.68
N ASN A 70 4.24 31.56 8.22
CA ASN A 70 3.89 31.51 9.65
C ASN A 70 2.77 30.50 9.97
N GLU A 71 2.20 29.84 8.95
CA GLU A 71 1.09 28.91 9.12
C GLU A 71 1.61 27.48 9.29
N LEU A 72 1.12 26.77 10.31
CA LEU A 72 1.36 25.35 10.51
C LEU A 72 0.47 24.55 9.55
N ILE A 73 1.07 23.86 8.57
CA ILE A 73 0.32 23.12 7.54
C ILE A 73 0.23 21.63 7.81
N SER A 74 1.18 21.03 8.54
CA SER A 74 1.10 19.61 8.91
C SER A 74 1.99 19.28 10.11
N THR A 75 1.55 18.32 10.92
CA THR A 75 2.37 17.67 11.95
C THR A 75 2.61 16.21 11.54
N TYR A 76 3.85 15.73 11.61
CA TYR A 76 4.16 14.33 11.32
C TYR A 76 3.70 13.43 12.47
N SER A 77 2.92 12.41 12.15
CA SER A 77 2.32 11.48 13.13
C SER A 77 2.79 10.03 12.99
N ASN A 78 3.52 9.70 11.92
CA ASN A 78 3.99 8.35 11.67
C ASN A 78 5.27 8.03 12.46
N ASN A 79 5.79 6.81 12.27
CA ASN A 79 7.02 6.38 12.91
C ASN A 79 8.19 7.30 12.54
N MET A 80 8.77 7.96 13.55
CA MET A 80 9.88 8.90 13.40
C MET A 80 11.17 8.25 12.90
N SER A 81 11.29 6.92 13.06
CA SER A 81 12.45 6.17 12.60
C SER A 81 12.41 5.86 11.10
N ASP A 82 11.27 6.06 10.43
CA ASP A 82 11.10 5.68 9.03
C ASP A 82 11.36 6.86 8.09
N GLU A 83 12.54 6.86 7.47
CA GLU A 83 12.99 7.91 6.55
C GLU A 83 12.17 7.96 5.27
N ILE A 84 11.70 6.80 4.79
CA ILE A 84 10.91 6.70 3.56
C ILE A 84 9.56 7.38 3.77
N PHE A 85 8.89 7.11 4.90
CA PHE A 85 7.63 7.77 5.21
C PHE A 85 7.79 9.26 5.52
N MET A 86 8.87 9.66 6.20
CA MET A 86 9.17 11.09 6.40
C MET A 86 9.35 11.81 5.06
N LYS A 87 10.12 11.24 4.11
CA LYS A 87 10.33 11.79 2.78
C LYS A 87 9.02 11.91 2.00
N LYS A 88 8.21 10.84 1.99
CA LYS A 88 6.87 10.84 1.35
C LYS A 88 5.94 11.89 1.95
N TRP A 89 5.92 12.04 3.27
CA TRP A 89 5.12 13.05 3.95
C TRP A 89 5.56 14.47 3.59
N ILE A 90 6.88 14.74 3.59
CA ILE A 90 7.41 16.03 3.15
C ILE A 90 6.97 16.30 1.72
N TYR A 91 7.13 15.36 0.78
CA TYR A 91 6.66 15.60 -0.58
C TYR A 91 5.16 15.83 -0.65
N TYR A 92 4.35 15.00 -0.02
CA TYR A 92 2.89 15.13 -0.04
C TYR A 92 2.42 16.53 0.39
N VAL A 93 2.95 17.06 1.48
CA VAL A 93 2.55 18.37 2.03
C VAL A 93 3.09 19.55 1.19
N THR A 94 4.12 19.33 0.37
CA THR A 94 4.91 20.41 -0.24
C THR A 94 4.82 20.46 -1.75
N THR A 95 4.36 19.37 -2.36
CA THR A 95 3.86 19.33 -3.72
C THR A 95 2.71 20.34 -3.83
N PRO A 96 2.77 21.26 -4.82
CA PRO A 96 1.70 22.20 -4.99
C PRO A 96 0.44 21.45 -5.42
N VAL A 97 -0.75 21.94 -5.04
CA VAL A 97 -2.03 21.31 -5.41
C VAL A 97 -2.15 21.17 -6.94
N PHE A 98 -1.66 22.17 -7.67
CA PHE A 98 -1.47 22.11 -9.12
C PHE A 98 0.01 22.28 -9.46
N GLN A 99 0.52 21.39 -10.30
CA GLN A 99 1.85 21.50 -10.88
C GLN A 99 1.71 22.09 -12.28
N SER A 100 2.40 23.20 -12.55
CA SER A 100 2.50 23.73 -13.91
C SER A 100 3.31 22.78 -14.76
N VAL A 101 2.87 22.57 -16.00
CA VAL A 101 3.54 21.72 -16.98
C VAL A 101 3.64 22.54 -18.26
N ASP A 102 4.87 22.74 -18.74
CA ASP A 102 5.14 23.67 -19.84
C ASP A 102 5.41 22.95 -21.17
N SER A 103 5.64 21.63 -21.14
CA SER A 103 5.86 20.81 -22.35
C SER A 103 5.17 19.45 -22.30
N GLU A 104 4.93 18.87 -23.48
CA GLU A 104 4.37 17.52 -23.60
C GLU A 104 5.34 16.44 -23.09
N GLU A 105 6.65 16.66 -23.24
CA GLU A 105 7.70 15.79 -22.72
C GLU A 105 7.66 15.73 -21.20
N GLU A 106 7.53 16.89 -20.54
CA GLU A 106 7.34 16.96 -19.09
C GLU A 106 6.03 16.28 -18.69
N LEU A 107 4.93 16.55 -19.39
CA LEU A 107 3.64 15.92 -19.13
C LEU A 107 3.72 14.38 -19.22
N ASN A 108 4.41 13.86 -20.23
CA ASN A 108 4.58 12.42 -20.45
C ASN A 108 5.59 11.79 -19.47
N SER A 109 6.41 12.59 -18.79
CA SER A 109 7.32 12.12 -17.74
C SER A 109 6.59 11.74 -16.44
N TYR A 110 5.39 12.30 -16.20
CA TYR A 110 4.55 11.95 -15.06
C TYR A 110 3.98 10.53 -15.25
N LYS A 111 4.74 9.52 -14.82
CA LYS A 111 4.28 8.13 -14.77
C LYS A 111 3.29 7.98 -13.62
N SER A 112 2.02 7.81 -13.93
CA SER A 112 0.96 7.51 -12.97
C SER A 112 0.10 6.37 -13.50
N ASP A 113 -0.21 5.41 -12.63
CA ASP A 113 -1.25 4.41 -12.87
C ASP A 113 -2.65 4.97 -12.55
N ASP A 114 -2.72 6.08 -11.80
CA ASP A 114 -3.95 6.81 -11.49
C ASP A 114 -4.18 7.97 -12.51
N SER A 115 -5.41 8.47 -12.60
CA SER A 115 -5.81 9.49 -13.58
C SER A 115 -5.15 10.85 -13.32
N LEU A 116 -4.70 11.54 -14.38
CA LEU A 116 -4.13 12.89 -14.30
C LEU A 116 -5.22 13.93 -14.59
N PHE A 117 -5.38 14.90 -13.69
CA PHE A 117 -6.28 16.03 -13.89
C PHE A 117 -5.53 17.23 -14.46
N LEU A 118 -5.94 17.69 -15.63
CA LEU A 118 -5.30 18.76 -16.39
C LEU A 118 -6.28 19.91 -16.58
N THR A 119 -5.81 21.14 -16.37
CA THR A 119 -6.57 22.35 -16.62
C THR A 119 -5.62 23.42 -17.14
N CYS A 120 -6.15 24.36 -17.93
CA CYS A 120 -5.38 25.44 -18.53
C CYS A 120 -5.73 26.75 -17.84
N SER A 121 -4.69 27.48 -17.41
CA SER A 121 -4.84 28.87 -16.97
C SER A 121 -5.22 29.78 -18.14
N ASP A 122 -5.80 30.95 -17.84
CA ASP A 122 -6.35 31.90 -18.83
C ASP A 122 -5.38 32.33 -19.95
N ASN A 123 -4.07 32.20 -19.72
CA ASN A 123 -3.07 32.29 -20.78
C ASN A 123 -2.94 30.92 -21.45
N LEU A 124 -3.73 30.68 -22.50
CA LEU A 124 -3.66 29.49 -23.35
C LEU A 124 -2.23 29.35 -23.91
N ASN A 125 -1.48 28.41 -23.34
CA ASN A 125 -0.17 28.02 -23.82
C ASN A 125 -0.33 27.04 -25.00
N GLU A 126 0.64 26.99 -25.90
CA GLU A 126 0.68 26.07 -27.08
C GLU A 126 0.32 24.61 -26.73
N LEU A 127 0.67 24.17 -25.51
CA LEU A 127 0.33 22.84 -25.00
C LEU A 127 -1.18 22.63 -24.81
N CYS A 128 -1.91 23.63 -24.34
CA CYS A 128 -3.36 23.58 -24.15
C CYS A 128 -4.10 23.38 -25.49
N ASP A 129 -3.65 24.09 -26.54
CA ASP A 129 -4.20 23.95 -27.88
C ASP A 129 -3.92 22.55 -28.45
N LYS A 130 -2.70 22.02 -28.28
CA LYS A 130 -2.34 20.65 -28.70
C LYS A 130 -3.20 19.60 -28.00
N LEU A 131 -3.43 19.76 -26.70
CA LEU A 131 -4.25 18.86 -25.89
C LEU A 131 -5.76 19.12 -26.04
N LYS A 132 -6.15 20.17 -26.77
CA LYS A 132 -7.54 20.61 -26.97
C LYS A 132 -8.28 20.85 -25.64
N ILE A 133 -7.60 21.46 -24.67
CA ILE A 133 -8.16 21.84 -23.36
C ILE A 133 -8.56 23.31 -23.42
N GLY A 134 -9.87 23.59 -23.38
CA GLY A 134 -10.39 24.95 -23.37
C GLY A 134 -10.18 25.67 -22.03
N SER A 135 -10.39 26.99 -22.03
CA SER A 135 -10.46 27.77 -20.79
C SER A 135 -11.58 27.23 -19.88
N SER A 136 -11.34 27.21 -18.57
CA SER A 136 -12.27 26.65 -17.59
C SER A 136 -12.63 25.17 -17.80
N GLN A 137 -11.80 24.38 -18.51
CA GLN A 137 -12.00 22.93 -18.60
C GLN A 137 -11.06 22.18 -17.66
N LEU A 138 -11.60 21.13 -17.05
CA LEU A 138 -10.86 20.12 -16.31
C LEU A 138 -10.90 18.81 -17.11
N HIS A 139 -9.79 18.47 -17.74
CA HIS A 139 -9.60 17.23 -18.46
C HIS A 139 -9.03 16.16 -17.53
N VAL A 140 -9.51 14.93 -17.68
CA VAL A 140 -8.97 13.74 -17.03
C VAL A 140 -8.22 12.97 -18.11
N ARG A 141 -6.91 12.86 -17.96
CA ARG A 141 -6.05 12.05 -18.82
C ARG A 141 -5.82 10.70 -18.16
N GLU A 142 -6.35 9.66 -18.79
CA GLU A 142 -6.03 8.27 -18.48
C GLU A 142 -5.20 7.65 -19.62
N LYS A 143 -4.70 6.45 -19.41
CA LYS A 143 -3.95 5.71 -20.42
C LYS A 143 -4.80 5.33 -21.65
N TYR A 144 -6.12 5.18 -21.46
CA TYR A 144 -7.03 4.65 -22.49
C TYR A 144 -8.35 5.44 -22.66
N GLU A 145 -8.64 6.42 -21.79
CA GLU A 145 -9.88 7.23 -21.84
C GLU A 145 -9.61 8.67 -21.38
N HIS A 146 -10.44 9.60 -21.86
CA HIS A 146 -10.42 11.00 -21.43
C HIS A 146 -11.83 11.44 -21.06
N ALA A 147 -11.97 12.14 -19.93
CA ALA A 147 -13.22 12.77 -19.51
C ALA A 147 -13.02 14.28 -19.31
N THR A 148 -14.06 15.08 -19.51
CA THR A 148 -13.98 16.55 -19.38
C THR A 148 -15.09 17.06 -18.48
N TYR A 149 -14.73 17.95 -17.55
CA TYR A 149 -15.66 18.72 -16.73
C TYR A 149 -15.50 20.22 -17.03
N ASN A 150 -16.61 20.95 -17.01
CA ASN A 150 -16.62 22.40 -17.19
C ASN A 150 -16.60 23.08 -15.81
N LEU A 151 -15.51 23.76 -15.48
CA LEU A 151 -15.29 24.47 -14.21
C LEU A 151 -16.22 25.69 -14.03
N ASP A 152 -16.78 26.24 -15.11
CA ASP A 152 -17.80 27.30 -15.03
C ASP A 152 -19.12 26.79 -14.44
N LYS A 153 -19.32 25.47 -14.38
CA LYS A 153 -20.35 24.85 -13.54
C LYS A 153 -19.81 24.82 -12.10
N VAL A 154 -19.83 25.99 -11.43
CA VAL A 154 -19.20 26.24 -10.11
C VAL A 154 -19.96 25.56 -8.94
N ASP A 155 -20.36 24.31 -9.10
CA ASP A 155 -20.84 23.49 -7.98
C ASP A 155 -19.71 22.62 -7.46
N PHE A 156 -19.24 22.94 -6.25
CA PHE A 156 -18.17 22.20 -5.58
C PHE A 156 -18.55 20.74 -5.34
N GLU A 157 -19.82 20.45 -5.05
CA GLU A 157 -20.28 19.07 -4.82
C GLU A 157 -20.19 18.26 -6.11
N GLN A 158 -20.66 18.80 -7.24
CA GLN A 158 -20.50 18.20 -8.56
C GLN A 158 -19.04 18.02 -8.96
N LEU A 159 -18.19 19.02 -8.75
CA LEU A 159 -16.77 18.92 -9.05
C LEU A 159 -16.08 17.85 -8.19
N ASN A 160 -16.36 17.83 -6.88
CA ASN A 160 -15.83 16.81 -5.98
C ASN A 160 -16.32 15.41 -6.37
N SER A 161 -17.59 15.26 -6.72
CA SER A 161 -18.14 14.01 -7.24
C SER A 161 -17.45 13.58 -8.53
N PHE A 162 -17.24 14.51 -9.47
CA PHE A 162 -16.53 14.27 -10.72
C PHE A 162 -15.09 13.81 -10.46
N VAL A 163 -14.32 14.51 -9.62
CA VAL A 163 -12.95 14.14 -9.28
C VAL A 163 -12.92 12.77 -8.62
N ASN A 164 -13.79 12.50 -7.64
CA ASN A 164 -13.84 11.22 -6.96
C ASN A 164 -14.21 10.06 -7.89
N LYS A 165 -15.10 10.30 -8.86
CA LYS A 165 -15.50 9.30 -9.86
C LYS A 165 -14.39 9.00 -10.87
N ASN A 166 -13.58 10.00 -11.24
CA ASN A 166 -12.59 9.88 -12.30
C ASN A 166 -11.14 9.86 -11.80
N ARG A 167 -10.91 9.75 -10.48
CA ARG A 167 -9.54 9.71 -9.90
C ARG A 167 -8.77 8.44 -10.22
N PHE A 168 -9.48 7.36 -10.51
CA PHE A 168 -8.89 6.09 -10.91
C PHE A 168 -9.34 5.78 -12.33
N PRO A 169 -8.46 5.20 -13.16
CA PRO A 169 -8.87 4.74 -14.48
C PRO A 169 -9.92 3.64 -14.33
N ILE A 170 -10.72 3.46 -15.38
CA ILE A 170 -11.76 2.42 -15.41
C ILE A 170 -11.21 1.02 -15.13
N VAL A 171 -9.98 0.75 -15.59
CA VAL A 171 -9.20 -0.46 -15.29
C VAL A 171 -7.92 -0.04 -14.57
N ARG A 172 -7.82 -0.38 -13.29
CA ARG A 172 -6.71 0.07 -12.43
C ARG A 172 -5.64 -0.99 -12.24
N LYS A 173 -4.36 -0.60 -12.34
CA LYS A 173 -3.27 -1.46 -11.85
C LYS A 173 -3.30 -1.52 -10.33
N VAL A 174 -3.28 -2.72 -9.78
CA VAL A 174 -3.15 -2.93 -8.33
C VAL A 174 -1.82 -3.60 -8.00
N ASP A 175 -1.35 -3.35 -6.79
CA ASP A 175 -0.22 -3.98 -6.15
C ASP A 175 -0.68 -4.81 -4.95
N HIS A 176 0.26 -5.39 -4.20
CA HIS A 176 -0.05 -6.24 -3.04
C HIS A 176 -0.94 -5.52 -2.04
N TYR A 177 -0.57 -4.30 -1.67
CA TYR A 177 -1.26 -3.55 -0.63
C TYR A 177 -2.66 -3.13 -1.08
N SER A 178 -2.77 -2.56 -2.28
CA SER A 178 -4.05 -2.11 -2.83
C SER A 178 -4.98 -3.27 -3.13
N PHE A 179 -4.49 -4.43 -3.59
CA PHE A 179 -5.27 -5.65 -3.75
C PHE A 179 -5.90 -6.09 -2.43
N PHE A 180 -5.12 -6.21 -1.34
CA PHE A 180 -5.66 -6.61 -0.03
C PHE A 180 -6.66 -5.60 0.51
N ASN A 181 -6.41 -4.31 0.33
CA ASN A 181 -7.34 -3.26 0.74
C ASN A 181 -8.67 -3.36 -0.01
N LEU A 182 -8.63 -3.51 -1.35
CA LEU A 182 -9.82 -3.66 -2.18
C LEU A 182 -10.61 -4.92 -1.87
N ARG A 183 -9.91 -6.04 -1.63
CA ARG A 183 -10.52 -7.30 -1.24
C ARG A 183 -11.19 -7.20 0.14
N SER A 184 -10.54 -6.54 1.09
CA SER A 184 -11.04 -6.45 2.47
C SER A 184 -12.13 -5.39 2.66
N SER A 185 -12.27 -4.45 1.73
CA SER A 185 -13.26 -3.38 1.82
C SER A 185 -14.67 -3.80 1.37
N GLY A 186 -14.85 -5.03 0.90
CA GLY A 186 -16.15 -5.55 0.44
C GLY A 186 -16.61 -4.99 -0.90
N ASN A 187 -15.70 -4.41 -1.69
CA ASN A 187 -16.01 -4.01 -3.06
C ASN A 187 -16.02 -5.24 -3.96
N ASN A 188 -16.94 -5.31 -4.95
CA ASN A 188 -16.86 -6.38 -5.93
C ASN A 188 -15.72 -6.08 -6.89
N LEU A 189 -14.73 -6.98 -6.95
CA LEU A 189 -13.52 -6.81 -7.73
C LEU A 189 -13.51 -7.83 -8.87
N ILE A 190 -13.40 -7.34 -10.10
CA ILE A 190 -13.06 -8.14 -11.26
C ILE A 190 -11.57 -7.92 -11.54
N LEU A 191 -10.78 -8.97 -11.35
CA LEU A 191 -9.33 -8.90 -11.40
C LEU A 191 -8.79 -9.66 -12.62
N LEU A 192 -8.04 -8.95 -13.47
CA LEU A 192 -7.28 -9.52 -14.57
C LEU A 192 -5.86 -9.85 -14.11
N LEU A 193 -5.51 -11.13 -14.18
CA LEU A 193 -4.17 -11.62 -13.86
C LEU A 193 -3.33 -11.62 -15.13
N LEU A 194 -2.22 -10.86 -15.14
CA LEU A 194 -1.35 -10.72 -16.31
C LEU A 194 0.10 -11.04 -15.99
N ASP A 195 0.79 -11.67 -16.94
CA ASP A 195 2.25 -11.69 -16.96
C ASP A 195 2.75 -10.31 -17.44
N LEU A 196 3.11 -9.44 -16.49
CA LEU A 196 3.54 -8.07 -16.79
C LEU A 196 4.91 -8.00 -17.48
N GLU A 197 5.68 -9.09 -17.51
CA GLU A 197 6.97 -9.18 -18.23
C GLU A 197 6.79 -9.40 -19.74
N ARG A 198 5.57 -9.72 -20.20
CA ARG A 198 5.23 -9.89 -21.63
C ARG A 198 4.65 -8.59 -22.22
N GLU A 199 3.77 -8.68 -23.22
CA GLU A 199 3.03 -7.55 -23.78
C GLU A 199 1.62 -7.43 -23.15
N PRO A 200 1.47 -6.85 -21.94
CA PRO A 200 0.19 -6.80 -21.25
C PRO A 200 -0.79 -5.81 -21.88
N ASN A 201 -0.31 -4.86 -22.68
CA ASN A 201 -1.10 -3.72 -23.16
C ASN A 201 -2.31 -4.16 -24.01
N THR A 202 -2.17 -5.21 -24.83
CA THR A 202 -3.25 -5.74 -25.66
C THR A 202 -4.40 -6.27 -24.80
N PHE A 203 -4.07 -7.09 -23.79
CA PHE A 203 -5.05 -7.64 -22.86
C PHE A 203 -5.69 -6.57 -21.98
N ILE A 204 -4.92 -5.59 -21.50
CA ILE A 204 -5.45 -4.46 -20.75
C ILE A 204 -6.43 -3.66 -21.62
N SER A 205 -6.10 -3.42 -22.89
CA SER A 205 -6.99 -2.70 -23.81
C SER A 205 -8.29 -3.46 -24.05
N GLU A 206 -8.21 -4.77 -24.30
CA GLU A 206 -9.40 -5.62 -24.47
C GLU A 206 -10.26 -5.63 -23.20
N PHE A 207 -9.64 -5.79 -22.03
CA PHE A 207 -10.34 -5.76 -20.74
C PHE A 207 -10.97 -4.40 -20.44
N THR A 208 -10.33 -3.31 -20.87
CA THR A 208 -10.87 -1.95 -20.77
C THR A 208 -12.16 -1.81 -21.58
N GLU A 209 -12.23 -2.39 -22.78
CA GLU A 209 -13.46 -2.39 -23.59
C GLU A 209 -14.60 -3.15 -22.91
N TYR A 210 -14.31 -4.25 -22.22
CA TYR A 210 -15.31 -4.92 -21.38
C TYR A 210 -15.74 -4.02 -20.22
N ALA A 211 -14.79 -3.48 -19.44
CA ALA A 211 -15.09 -2.61 -18.31
C ALA A 211 -15.99 -1.42 -18.70
N LYS A 212 -15.79 -0.84 -19.90
CA LYS A 212 -16.63 0.24 -20.44
C LYS A 212 -18.09 -0.16 -20.63
N ARG A 213 -18.35 -1.35 -21.19
CA ARG A 213 -19.72 -1.86 -21.40
C ARG A 213 -20.48 -2.03 -20.08
N TYR A 214 -19.74 -2.32 -19.02
CA TYR A 214 -20.27 -2.58 -17.69
C TYR A 214 -20.04 -1.44 -16.70
N LYS A 215 -19.58 -0.26 -17.16
CA LYS A 215 -19.29 0.92 -16.32
C LYS A 215 -20.49 1.40 -15.50
N ASN A 216 -21.70 1.12 -15.96
CA ASN A 216 -22.94 1.48 -15.27
C ASN A 216 -23.32 0.50 -14.15
N LEU A 217 -22.69 -0.68 -14.11
CA LEU A 217 -22.71 -1.56 -12.95
C LEU A 217 -21.71 -0.99 -11.93
N ASN A 218 -22.09 0.09 -11.24
CA ASN A 218 -21.31 0.78 -10.19
C ASN A 218 -20.87 -0.14 -9.03
N GLU A 219 -21.21 -1.42 -9.11
CA GLU A 219 -20.92 -2.46 -8.14
C GLU A 219 -19.55 -3.09 -8.36
N TYR A 220 -18.94 -3.00 -9.55
CA TYR A 220 -17.69 -3.70 -9.88
C TYR A 220 -16.52 -2.75 -10.13
N ILE A 221 -15.41 -3.03 -9.46
CA ILE A 221 -14.10 -2.44 -9.71
C ILE A 221 -13.35 -3.37 -10.67
N PHE A 222 -12.87 -2.83 -11.79
CA PHE A 222 -12.02 -3.56 -12.72
C PHE A 222 -10.56 -3.23 -12.44
N ALA A 223 -9.74 -4.26 -12.23
CA ALA A 223 -8.33 -4.09 -11.94
C ALA A 223 -7.48 -5.14 -12.64
N TYR A 224 -6.18 -4.88 -12.75
CA TYR A 224 -5.19 -5.89 -13.17
C TYR A 224 -3.99 -5.91 -12.25
N ILE A 225 -3.36 -7.08 -12.15
CA ILE A 225 -2.22 -7.32 -11.27
C ILE A 225 -1.22 -8.26 -11.94
N ASP A 226 0.00 -8.30 -11.42
CA ASP A 226 1.06 -9.23 -11.85
C ASP A 226 0.73 -10.69 -11.49
N GLY A 227 -0.03 -11.35 -12.36
CA GLY A 227 -0.47 -12.72 -12.17
C GLY A 227 0.66 -13.69 -11.87
N LYS A 228 1.85 -13.50 -12.46
CA LYS A 228 3.00 -14.41 -12.24
C LYS A 228 3.48 -14.37 -10.80
N TYR A 229 3.58 -13.18 -10.21
CA TYR A 229 3.92 -13.02 -8.79
C TYR A 229 2.86 -13.65 -7.87
N TYR A 230 1.57 -13.45 -8.19
CA TYR A 230 0.49 -13.94 -7.34
C TYR A 230 0.16 -15.42 -7.53
N GLU A 231 0.33 -16.01 -8.71
CA GLU A 231 0.20 -17.47 -8.91
C GLU A 231 1.17 -18.23 -8.00
N GLU A 232 2.36 -17.66 -7.78
CA GLU A 232 3.36 -18.25 -6.90
C GLU A 232 3.01 -18.10 -5.40
N GLU A 233 2.36 -17.01 -5.00
CA GLU A 233 2.15 -16.70 -3.59
C GLU A 233 0.69 -16.96 -3.11
N TYR A 234 -0.26 -17.02 -4.04
CA TYR A 234 -1.70 -17.09 -3.82
C TYR A 234 -2.38 -17.98 -4.87
N TYR A 235 -3.08 -19.02 -4.42
CA TYR A 235 -3.91 -19.82 -5.31
C TYR A 235 -5.24 -19.13 -5.54
N PHE A 236 -5.47 -18.60 -6.74
CA PHE A 236 -6.84 -18.43 -7.25
C PHE A 236 -7.32 -19.81 -7.69
N GLU A 237 -8.49 -20.24 -7.19
CA GLU A 237 -8.96 -21.61 -7.43
C GLU A 237 -9.57 -21.79 -8.82
N ASP A 238 -10.11 -20.73 -9.42
CA ASP A 238 -10.79 -20.74 -10.70
C ASP A 238 -10.31 -19.57 -11.58
N TYR A 239 -9.80 -19.88 -12.78
CA TYR A 239 -9.37 -18.89 -13.77
C TYR A 239 -10.36 -18.87 -14.92
N PHE A 240 -10.63 -17.67 -15.42
CA PHE A 240 -11.43 -17.48 -16.61
C PHE A 240 -10.59 -16.85 -17.73
N TYR A 241 -10.84 -17.29 -18.96
CA TYR A 241 -10.26 -16.66 -20.13
C TYR A 241 -10.95 -15.31 -20.40
N LEU A 242 -10.15 -14.29 -20.72
CA LEU A 242 -10.64 -12.96 -21.06
C LEU A 242 -11.66 -12.99 -22.21
N SER A 243 -11.53 -13.93 -23.14
CA SER A 243 -12.48 -14.14 -24.25
C SER A 243 -13.91 -14.45 -23.80
N HIS A 244 -14.10 -14.95 -22.57
CA HIS A 244 -15.42 -15.33 -22.03
C HIS A 244 -16.02 -14.26 -21.10
N MET A 245 -15.43 -13.05 -21.07
CA MET A 245 -15.81 -12.00 -20.12
C MET A 245 -17.32 -11.68 -20.11
N ASN A 246 -17.95 -11.61 -21.29
CA ASN A 246 -19.38 -11.33 -21.39
C ASN A 246 -20.22 -12.44 -20.74
N GLU A 247 -19.89 -13.70 -20.99
CA GLU A 247 -20.61 -14.86 -20.44
C GLU A 247 -20.47 -14.93 -18.92
N ILE A 248 -19.30 -14.55 -18.40
CA ILE A 248 -19.02 -14.53 -16.96
C ILE A 248 -19.83 -13.43 -16.28
N ILE A 249 -19.77 -12.20 -16.79
CA ILE A 249 -20.55 -11.10 -16.21
C ILE A 249 -22.04 -11.41 -16.28
N ASP A 250 -22.52 -11.91 -17.42
CA ASP A 250 -23.92 -12.31 -17.59
C ASP A 250 -24.28 -13.52 -16.69
N GLY A 251 -23.33 -14.39 -16.39
CA GLY A 251 -23.48 -15.47 -15.42
C GLY A 251 -23.59 -14.98 -13.99
N ILE A 252 -22.81 -13.96 -13.61
CA ILE A 252 -22.83 -13.33 -12.28
C ILE A 252 -24.13 -12.55 -12.08
N THR A 253 -24.49 -11.66 -13.01
CA THR A 253 -25.67 -10.79 -12.90
C THR A 253 -26.97 -11.58 -12.84
N ASN A 254 -27.04 -12.72 -13.55
CA ASN A 254 -28.20 -13.60 -13.54
C ASN A 254 -28.12 -14.71 -12.48
N GLY A 255 -27.12 -14.70 -11.59
CA GLY A 255 -26.96 -15.67 -10.51
C GLY A 255 -26.67 -17.12 -10.95
N ARG A 256 -26.27 -17.33 -12.21
CA ARG A 256 -25.81 -18.64 -12.72
C ARG A 256 -24.46 -19.02 -12.14
N ILE A 257 -23.58 -18.04 -11.95
CA ILE A 257 -22.30 -18.20 -11.27
C ILE A 257 -22.53 -17.88 -9.79
N LYS A 258 -22.36 -18.88 -8.93
CA LYS A 258 -22.55 -18.73 -7.48
C LYS A 258 -21.26 -18.23 -6.82
N PRO A 259 -21.35 -17.36 -5.80
CA PRO A 259 -20.19 -17.01 -4.99
C PRO A 259 -19.63 -18.26 -4.32
N LYS A 260 -18.31 -18.33 -4.26
CA LYS A 260 -17.58 -19.39 -3.56
C LYS A 260 -16.95 -18.76 -2.32
N ASP A 261 -17.25 -19.32 -1.16
CA ASP A 261 -16.57 -18.92 0.06
C ASP A 261 -15.15 -19.49 0.02
N GLU A 262 -14.17 -18.59 -0.10
CA GLU A 262 -12.77 -19.00 -0.05
C GLU A 262 -12.35 -19.23 1.41
N GLU A 263 -12.25 -20.50 1.84
CA GLU A 263 -11.66 -20.86 3.13
C GLU A 263 -10.13 -20.71 3.10
N PHE A 264 -9.63 -19.47 3.12
CA PHE A 264 -8.21 -19.18 3.34
C PHE A 264 -7.84 -19.35 4.82
N THR A 265 -7.75 -20.60 5.28
CA THR A 265 -7.16 -20.83 6.61
C THR A 265 -5.68 -20.42 6.56
N LYS A 266 -5.22 -19.63 7.55
CA LYS A 266 -3.78 -19.32 7.74
C LYS A 266 -2.91 -20.60 7.66
N THR A 267 -3.48 -21.72 8.09
CA THR A 267 -2.93 -23.06 7.99
C THR A 267 -2.63 -23.48 6.55
N ARG A 268 -3.56 -23.28 5.59
CA ARG A 268 -3.35 -23.63 4.17
C ARG A 268 -2.24 -22.79 3.54
N ILE A 269 -2.19 -21.48 3.83
CA ILE A 269 -1.10 -20.59 3.38
C ILE A 269 0.25 -21.04 3.96
N PHE A 270 0.29 -21.36 5.25
CA PHE A 270 1.48 -21.87 5.91
C PHE A 270 1.95 -23.20 5.28
N LEU A 271 1.03 -24.13 5.04
CA LEU A 271 1.34 -25.42 4.40
C LEU A 271 1.87 -25.25 2.97
N VAL A 272 1.34 -24.30 2.20
CA VAL A 272 1.85 -23.98 0.85
C VAL A 272 3.26 -23.38 0.92
N LYS A 273 3.51 -22.41 1.81
CA LYS A 273 4.86 -21.84 2.01
C LYS A 273 5.85 -22.90 2.48
N LEU A 274 5.42 -23.78 3.41
CA LEU A 274 6.21 -24.90 3.88
C LEU A 274 6.55 -25.87 2.74
N LYS A 275 5.56 -26.23 1.91
CA LYS A 275 5.77 -27.12 0.76
C LYS A 275 6.82 -26.56 -0.21
N LYS A 276 6.72 -25.28 -0.59
CA LYS A 276 7.72 -24.63 -1.46
C LYS A 276 9.13 -24.64 -0.85
N HIS A 277 9.24 -24.35 0.44
CA HIS A 277 10.53 -24.44 1.14
C HIS A 277 11.09 -25.86 1.15
N MET A 278 10.24 -26.86 1.37
CA MET A 278 10.64 -28.26 1.33
C MET A 278 11.09 -28.67 -0.08
N ASP A 279 10.36 -28.30 -1.12
CA ASP A 279 10.71 -28.59 -2.52
C ASP A 279 12.07 -27.98 -2.89
N TYR A 280 12.34 -26.73 -2.48
CA TYR A 280 13.65 -26.09 -2.64
C TYR A 280 14.77 -26.84 -1.90
N ILE A 281 14.53 -27.21 -0.64
CA ILE A 281 15.50 -27.97 0.16
C ILE A 281 15.76 -29.32 -0.49
N PHE A 282 14.73 -30.03 -0.95
CA PHE A 282 14.87 -31.30 -1.64
C PHE A 282 15.66 -31.14 -2.94
N GLU A 283 15.30 -30.20 -3.81
CA GLU A 283 16.01 -30.00 -5.08
C GLU A 283 17.50 -29.70 -4.88
N LYS A 284 17.84 -28.91 -3.85
CA LYS A 284 19.22 -28.57 -3.52
C LYS A 284 19.94 -29.71 -2.82
N ALA A 285 19.29 -30.41 -1.89
CA ALA A 285 19.87 -31.55 -1.16
C ALA A 285 20.12 -32.77 -2.06
N PHE A 286 19.30 -32.97 -3.10
CA PHE A 286 19.47 -34.09 -4.04
C PHE A 286 20.45 -33.80 -5.19
N LYS A 287 20.84 -32.53 -5.42
CA LYS A 287 21.88 -32.16 -6.40
C LYS A 287 23.31 -32.19 -5.83
N THR A 288 23.49 -32.24 -4.51
CA THR A 288 24.80 -32.23 -3.85
C THR A 288 24.97 -33.42 -2.93
N ASP A 289 25.88 -34.33 -3.27
CA ASP A 289 26.47 -35.44 -2.50
C ASP A 289 25.59 -36.17 -1.46
N LEU A 290 25.53 -37.50 -1.57
CA LEU A 290 24.77 -38.44 -0.72
C LEU A 290 24.89 -38.20 0.80
N ILE A 291 26.02 -37.63 1.23
CA ILE A 291 26.33 -37.27 2.62
C ILE A 291 25.42 -36.13 3.13
N SER A 292 25.15 -35.13 2.30
CA SER A 292 24.26 -34.00 2.65
C SER A 292 22.82 -34.47 2.81
N PHE A 293 22.39 -35.45 2.01
CA PHE A 293 21.08 -36.07 2.11
C PHE A 293 20.90 -36.85 3.43
N ILE A 294 21.88 -37.69 3.80
CA ILE A 294 21.86 -38.42 5.07
C ILE A 294 21.87 -37.43 6.25
N GLY A 295 22.67 -36.37 6.17
CA GLY A 295 22.70 -35.31 7.19
C GLY A 295 21.34 -34.63 7.38
N PHE A 296 20.65 -34.30 6.28
CA PHE A 296 19.30 -33.73 6.34
C PHE A 296 18.28 -34.71 6.95
N LEU A 297 18.30 -35.98 6.54
CA LEU A 297 17.39 -37.00 7.08
C LEU A 297 17.58 -37.19 8.59
N CYS A 298 18.83 -37.25 9.04
CA CYS A 298 19.17 -37.33 10.46
C CYS A 298 18.66 -36.12 11.24
N ALA A 299 18.81 -34.90 10.70
CA ALA A 299 18.30 -33.68 11.33
C ALA A 299 16.77 -33.70 11.45
N VAL A 300 16.04 -34.12 10.41
CA VAL A 300 14.58 -34.24 10.44
C VAL A 300 14.13 -35.27 11.48
N ILE A 301 14.77 -36.44 11.54
CA ILE A 301 14.48 -37.47 12.55
C ILE A 301 14.69 -36.92 13.97
N MET A 302 15.79 -36.20 14.19
CA MET A 302 16.09 -35.56 15.49
C MET A 302 15.04 -34.52 15.88
N ILE A 303 14.56 -33.72 14.92
CA ILE A 303 13.47 -32.75 15.14
C ILE A 303 12.16 -33.46 15.52
N ILE A 304 11.83 -34.57 14.86
CA ILE A 304 10.62 -35.36 15.17
C ILE A 304 10.72 -35.96 16.57
N LEU A 305 11.86 -36.59 16.91
CA LEU A 305 12.09 -37.19 18.22
C LEU A 305 12.04 -36.16 19.35
N THR A 306 12.63 -34.97 19.13
CA THR A 306 12.55 -33.86 20.09
C THR A 306 11.12 -33.33 20.22
N GLY A 307 10.38 -33.21 19.13
CA GLY A 307 8.95 -32.86 19.16
C GLY A 307 8.12 -33.83 19.99
N VAL A 308 8.31 -35.14 19.81
CA VAL A 308 7.64 -36.19 20.60
C VAL A 308 7.96 -36.06 22.08
N LEU A 309 9.23 -35.81 22.44
CA LEU A 309 9.65 -35.60 23.83
C LEU A 309 9.02 -34.34 24.45
N VAL A 310 8.95 -33.24 23.70
CA VAL A 310 8.30 -32.01 24.14
C VAL A 310 6.80 -32.23 24.37
N ILE A 311 6.10 -32.87 23.43
CA ILE A 311 4.67 -33.18 23.55
C ILE A 311 4.42 -34.09 24.76
N ASN A 312 5.22 -35.14 24.94
CA ASN A 312 5.10 -36.03 26.10
C ASN A 312 5.35 -35.28 27.43
N THR A 313 6.31 -34.35 27.44
CA THR A 313 6.60 -33.52 28.61
C THR A 313 5.44 -32.59 28.94
N ILE A 314 4.86 -31.93 27.93
CA ILE A 314 3.67 -31.07 28.08
C ILE A 314 2.48 -31.90 28.58
N TYR A 315 2.22 -33.06 27.98
CA TYR A 315 1.16 -33.97 28.41
C TYR A 315 1.31 -34.40 29.87
N LYS A 316 2.53 -34.73 30.29
CA LYS A 316 2.85 -35.10 31.69
C LYS A 316 2.64 -33.92 32.66
N ILE A 317 2.95 -32.69 32.24
CA ILE A 317 2.72 -31.48 33.05
C ILE A 317 1.22 -31.22 33.21
N ILE A 318 0.43 -31.34 32.15
CA ILE A 318 -1.03 -31.14 32.17
C ILE A 318 -1.72 -32.22 33.03
N ASN A 319 -1.40 -33.50 32.86
CA ASN A 319 -1.98 -34.55 33.70
C ASN A 319 -1.57 -34.40 35.18
N LYS A 320 -0.36 -33.93 35.45
CA LYS A 320 0.10 -33.68 36.83
C LYS A 320 -0.63 -32.49 37.47
N SER A 321 -0.95 -31.45 36.70
CA SER A 321 -1.73 -30.31 37.20
C SER A 321 -3.20 -30.69 37.45
N GLU A 322 -3.82 -31.49 36.58
CA GLU A 322 -5.18 -32.02 36.77
C GLU A 322 -5.28 -32.94 38.00
N ALA A 323 -4.31 -33.84 38.20
CA ALA A 323 -4.25 -34.70 39.37
C ALA A 323 -4.12 -33.90 40.67
N LYS A 324 -3.31 -32.83 40.66
CA LYS A 324 -3.12 -31.94 41.83
C LYS A 324 -4.41 -31.17 42.15
N TYR A 325 -5.07 -30.61 41.13
CA TYR A 325 -6.34 -29.90 41.28
C TYR A 325 -7.47 -30.80 41.82
N SER A 326 -7.58 -32.03 41.31
CA SER A 326 -8.55 -33.03 41.80
C SER A 326 -8.30 -33.42 43.27
N SER A 327 -7.03 -33.53 43.68
CA SER A 327 -6.65 -33.84 45.06
C SER A 327 -6.96 -32.69 46.04
N GLU A 328 -6.76 -31.44 45.64
CA GLU A 328 -7.07 -30.25 46.45
C GLU A 328 -8.59 -30.03 46.56
N LYS A 329 -9.35 -30.30 45.49
CA LYS A 329 -10.82 -30.28 45.51
C LYS A 329 -11.40 -31.33 46.46
N LYS A 330 -10.87 -32.57 46.44
CA LYS A 330 -11.27 -33.63 47.40
C LYS A 330 -10.91 -33.30 48.85
N LYS A 331 -9.80 -32.60 49.11
CA LYS A 331 -9.43 -32.14 50.47
C LYS A 331 -10.35 -31.01 50.98
N LYS A 332 -10.82 -30.11 50.11
CA LYS A 332 -11.80 -29.07 50.48
C LYS A 332 -13.20 -29.64 50.76
N LEU A 333 -13.63 -30.66 50.01
CA LEU A 333 -14.91 -31.35 50.22
C LEU A 333 -14.99 -32.22 51.49
N LYS A 334 -13.86 -32.59 52.09
CA LYS A 334 -13.81 -33.33 53.38
C LYS A 334 -13.70 -32.42 54.60
N LYS A 335 -13.65 -31.09 54.41
CA LYS A 335 -13.44 -30.08 55.46
C LYS A 335 -14.67 -29.21 55.74
N ASN A 336 -15.74 -29.40 54.97
CA ASN A 336 -17.11 -28.98 55.27
C ASN A 336 -17.92 -30.23 55.59
#